data_AF-A0AAD8QT24-F1
#
_entry.id   AF-A0AAD8QT24-F1
#
_cell.length_a   1.000
_cell.length_b   1.000
_cell.length_c   1.000
_cell.angle_alpha   90.00
_cell.angle_beta   90.00
_cell.angle_gamma   90.00
#
_symmetry.space_group_name_H-M   'P 1'
#
loop_
_entity.id
_entity.type
_entity.pdbx_description
1 polymer ?
#
loop_
_entity_poly.entity_id
_entity_poly.type
_entity_poly.pdbx_seq_one_letter_code
_entity_poly.pdbx_strand_id
1 'polypeptide(L)'
;MKPCPLFLGSRFGSSYLLLAVGSPLPPPRIYTAVAAAETRSEQEQVSVAGDELKVLCTWRSPFALRVRLALNFKSLGYECLEEDLENKNDLLLHSNPVTKKLLVLIHNGIPDMRVSPSCQWLKVFQVQIDKKKAEAVRETIETVETLEGLLLSADGQSKKPFFSGDNQGYVDVVLAGMIAWMQGTNALCGVELLDAAKTPLLLEWTERFAELDTTKLIMLDLDNLVEFAKDKRAKMMNQNQLSYAPKRGGKAPVPAKKKTAQVTNPLFEKRPKQFGIGGALPPKKDLHRFVKWPKVVRIQRQRRILKQRLKVPPALHQFTRTLDKNLATNLFKMLLKYRPEDKAAKKERLLKRAQAEAEGKTVEAKKPIVVKYGLNHVTYLIEQSKAQLVVIAHDVDPIELVVWLPALCRKMEVPYCIVKGKSRLGSIVHKKTASVLCLTTVKNEDKLEFSKVLEAIKANFNDKFDEVRKKWGGGVMGSKSQAKTKARERLIAKEAAQRLT
;
A
#
# COMPACT_ATOMS: atom_id res chain seq x y z
N MET A 1 -42.38 45.16 -16.52
CA MET A 1 -41.46 46.14 -17.14
C MET A 1 -40.06 45.53 -17.22
N LYS A 2 -39.64 45.15 -18.44
CA LYS A 2 -38.22 45.09 -18.84
C LYS A 2 -37.88 46.49 -19.38
N PRO A 3 -36.63 47.01 -19.30
CA PRO A 3 -35.53 46.46 -20.12
C PRO A 3 -34.09 46.54 -19.54
N CYS A 4 -33.21 45.72 -20.14
CA CYS A 4 -31.75 45.87 -20.27
C CYS A 4 -31.41 47.20 -21.02
N PRO A 5 -30.15 47.72 -21.19
CA PRO A 5 -29.04 46.97 -21.84
C PRO A 5 -27.56 47.47 -21.71
N LEU A 6 -26.62 46.67 -22.26
CA LEU A 6 -25.33 46.98 -22.96
C LEU A 6 -24.21 47.75 -22.19
N PHE A 7 -22.94 47.34 -22.17
CA PHE A 7 -21.88 47.38 -23.22
C PHE A 7 -20.69 46.48 -22.78
N LEU A 8 -20.10 45.60 -23.61
CA LEU A 8 -18.85 45.78 -24.43
C LEU A 8 -17.70 46.51 -23.66
N GLY A 9 -16.45 46.07 -23.54
CA GLY A 9 -15.63 45.00 -24.10
C GLY A 9 -14.15 45.22 -23.73
N SER A 10 -13.27 44.31 -24.19
CA SER A 10 -11.81 44.43 -24.44
C SER A 10 -10.77 44.69 -23.32
N ARG A 11 -9.84 43.72 -23.23
CA ARG A 11 -8.36 43.81 -23.27
C ARG A 11 -7.68 45.08 -22.72
N PHE A 12 -6.69 44.92 -21.83
CA PHE A 12 -5.24 45.13 -22.07
C PHE A 12 -4.47 44.96 -20.75
N GLY A 13 -3.29 44.36 -20.82
CA GLY A 13 -2.31 44.38 -19.73
C GLY A 13 -1.36 45.56 -19.88
N SER A 14 -0.76 45.99 -18.77
CA SER A 14 0.63 46.47 -18.62
C SER A 14 0.81 46.96 -17.18
N SER A 15 1.74 46.38 -16.43
CA SER A 15 3.06 46.99 -16.13
C SER A 15 3.02 48.01 -15.00
N TYR A 16 3.69 47.70 -13.89
CA TYR A 16 4.64 48.63 -13.30
C TYR A 16 5.84 47.84 -12.76
N LEU A 17 7.00 48.19 -13.30
CA LEU A 17 8.33 47.74 -12.96
C LEU A 17 9.08 49.02 -12.63
N LEU A 18 9.70 49.10 -11.44
CA LEU A 18 10.91 49.89 -11.24
C LEU A 18 11.63 49.47 -9.95
N LEU A 19 12.86 48.99 -10.19
CA LEU A 19 14.03 48.89 -9.31
C LEU A 19 14.37 50.31 -8.76
N ALA A 20 15.18 50.57 -7.74
CA ALA A 20 16.37 49.87 -7.25
C ALA A 20 16.89 50.52 -5.93
N VAL A 21 17.56 49.70 -5.12
CA VAL A 21 18.79 49.98 -4.33
C VAL A 21 18.65 50.57 -2.92
N GLY A 22 19.29 49.87 -1.96
CA GLY A 22 19.63 50.38 -0.64
C GLY A 22 19.71 49.29 0.44
N SER A 23 20.79 48.51 0.46
CA SER A 23 21.17 47.72 1.64
C SER A 23 21.50 48.65 2.81
N PRO A 24 21.23 48.22 4.06
CA PRO A 24 22.34 48.18 5.01
C PRO A 24 22.38 46.89 5.83
N LEU A 25 23.62 46.50 6.13
CA LEU A 25 24.06 45.44 7.04
C LEU A 25 23.54 45.65 8.49
N PRO A 26 23.42 44.58 9.30
CA PRO A 26 23.20 44.68 10.74
C PRO A 26 24.52 44.94 11.51
N PRO A 27 24.46 45.57 12.71
CA PRO A 27 25.63 45.88 13.51
C PRO A 27 26.27 44.66 14.21
N PRO A 28 27.56 44.76 14.61
CA PRO A 28 28.41 43.62 14.97
C PRO A 28 28.71 43.48 16.47
N ARG A 29 28.96 42.23 16.89
CA ARG A 29 29.94 41.74 17.92
C ARG A 29 29.77 42.34 19.35
N ILE A 30 30.21 41.76 20.46
CA ILE A 30 31.54 41.24 20.78
C ILE A 30 31.47 40.30 22.00
N TYR A 31 32.42 39.36 22.01
CA TYR A 31 33.12 38.70 23.14
C TYR A 31 32.97 37.17 23.24
N THR A 32 33.75 36.48 22.39
CA THR A 32 34.94 35.65 22.76
C THR A 32 34.87 34.91 24.10
N ALA A 33 34.96 33.58 24.14
CA ALA A 33 36.08 32.68 23.83
C ALA A 33 36.66 32.10 25.13
N VAL A 34 36.99 30.80 25.10
CA VAL A 34 38.28 30.20 25.50
C VAL A 34 38.07 28.78 26.05
N ALA A 35 38.61 27.82 25.26
CA ALA A 35 39.28 26.56 25.58
C ALA A 35 38.53 25.46 26.39
N ALA A 36 38.62 24.17 26.03
CA ALA A 36 39.63 23.41 25.26
C ALA A 36 38.92 22.35 24.38
N ALA A 37 39.26 22.15 23.09
CA ALA A 37 40.46 21.51 22.52
C ALA A 37 40.61 20.05 23.03
N GLU A 38 40.80 18.99 22.24
CA GLU A 38 41.46 18.87 20.93
C GLU A 38 41.29 17.42 20.39
N THR A 39 40.96 17.25 19.10
CA THR A 39 41.78 16.59 18.05
C THR A 39 40.91 16.29 16.82
N ARG A 40 41.30 16.91 15.70
CA ARG A 40 40.80 16.70 14.33
C ARG A 40 41.61 15.59 13.67
N SER A 41 41.01 14.81 12.78
CA SER A 41 41.56 14.62 11.42
C SER A 41 40.48 14.13 10.45
N GLU A 42 40.24 14.99 9.45
CA GLU A 42 40.08 14.68 8.02
C GLU A 42 39.00 13.66 7.60
N GLN A 43 37.84 14.17 7.16
CA GLN A 43 37.25 13.71 5.90
C GLN A 43 36.73 14.90 5.08
N GLU A 44 37.04 14.80 3.81
CA GLU A 44 37.14 15.80 2.78
C GLU A 44 35.74 16.22 2.28
N GLN A 45 35.46 17.53 2.34
CA GLN A 45 34.29 18.13 1.70
C GLN A 45 34.50 18.12 0.18
N VAL A 46 33.94 17.12 -0.51
CA VAL A 46 33.66 17.24 -1.94
C VAL A 46 32.33 17.98 -2.08
N SER A 47 32.40 19.30 -2.16
CA SER A 47 31.28 20.17 -2.52
C SER A 47 31.08 20.13 -4.04
N VAL A 48 30.04 19.44 -4.49
CA VAL A 48 29.50 19.61 -5.84
C VAL A 48 27.98 19.78 -5.71
N ALA A 49 27.50 20.90 -6.25
CA ALA A 49 26.17 21.49 -6.13
C ALA A 49 24.99 20.50 -6.00
N GLY A 50 24.14 20.69 -4.99
CA GLY A 50 23.00 19.82 -4.73
C GLY A 50 21.93 20.42 -3.85
N ASP A 51 21.37 21.58 -4.20
CA ASP A 51 20.20 22.17 -3.52
C ASP A 51 18.87 21.43 -3.84
N GLU A 52 18.89 20.42 -4.70
CA GLU A 52 17.67 19.84 -5.31
C GLU A 52 17.10 18.60 -4.56
N LEU A 53 17.90 17.91 -3.74
CA LEU A 53 17.56 16.63 -3.10
C LEU A 53 17.82 16.64 -1.58
N LYS A 54 16.74 16.50 -0.79
CA LYS A 54 16.81 16.42 0.68
C LYS A 54 16.29 15.09 1.20
N VAL A 55 17.05 14.46 2.09
CA VAL A 55 16.71 13.18 2.73
C VAL A 55 16.52 13.39 4.22
N LEU A 56 15.26 13.34 4.67
CA LEU A 56 14.92 13.34 6.09
C LEU A 56 15.08 11.94 6.65
N CYS A 57 16.06 11.75 7.53
CA CYS A 57 16.36 10.43 8.06
C CYS A 57 16.90 10.45 9.49
N THR A 58 16.77 9.31 10.17
CA THR A 58 17.50 9.02 11.40
C THR A 58 18.56 7.99 11.04
N TRP A 59 19.79 8.17 11.53
CA TRP A 59 20.93 7.25 11.28
C TRP A 59 20.60 5.78 11.62
N ARG A 60 19.69 5.55 12.57
CA ARG A 60 19.27 4.21 13.03
C ARG A 60 18.28 3.49 12.10
N SER A 61 17.69 4.15 11.11
CA SER A 61 16.59 3.57 10.33
C SER A 61 17.08 2.71 9.16
N PRO A 62 16.70 1.41 9.07
CA PRO A 62 17.10 0.54 7.96
C PRO A 62 16.55 1.00 6.61
N PHE A 63 15.49 1.82 6.60
CA PHE A 63 14.90 2.38 5.38
C PHE A 63 15.67 3.62 4.91
N ALA A 64 16.18 4.42 5.83
CA ALA A 64 17.00 5.57 5.50
C ALA A 64 18.34 5.13 4.91
N LEU A 65 18.94 4.09 5.49
CA LEU A 65 20.18 3.50 4.99
C LEU A 65 20.04 3.04 3.53
N ARG A 66 18.90 2.45 3.14
CA ARG A 66 18.63 2.07 1.74
C ARG A 66 18.57 3.25 0.79
N VAL A 67 17.97 4.35 1.22
CA VAL A 67 17.83 5.56 0.40
C VAL A 67 19.20 6.21 0.23
N ARG A 68 19.98 6.33 1.30
CA ARG A 68 21.37 6.82 1.25
C ARG A 68 22.26 5.95 0.35
N LEU A 69 22.18 4.63 0.48
CA LEU A 69 22.88 3.68 -0.39
C LEU A 69 22.48 3.85 -1.87
N ALA A 70 21.18 3.93 -2.15
CA ALA A 70 20.68 4.09 -3.52
C ALA A 70 21.10 5.43 -4.17
N LEU A 71 21.20 6.51 -3.39
CA LEU A 71 21.65 7.80 -3.87
C LEU A 71 23.17 7.83 -4.08
N ASN A 72 23.94 7.21 -3.18
CA ASN A 72 25.39 7.06 -3.31
C ASN A 72 25.77 6.22 -4.53
N PHE A 73 25.08 5.09 -4.78
CA PHE A 73 25.33 4.26 -5.98
C PHE A 73 24.99 4.98 -7.30
N LYS A 74 24.14 6.02 -7.24
CA LYS A 74 23.82 6.85 -8.40
C LYS A 74 24.68 8.12 -8.48
N SER A 75 25.63 8.30 -7.57
CA SER A 75 26.47 9.49 -7.45
C SER A 75 25.67 10.80 -7.42
N LEU A 76 24.49 10.77 -6.80
CA LEU A 76 23.63 11.96 -6.65
C LEU A 76 23.98 12.67 -5.35
N GLY A 77 24.25 13.97 -5.40
CA GLY A 77 24.41 14.80 -4.21
C GLY A 77 23.08 14.95 -3.47
N TYR A 78 23.10 14.76 -2.15
CA TYR A 78 21.93 14.97 -1.29
C TYR A 78 22.32 15.57 0.06
N GLU A 79 21.41 16.36 0.62
CA GLU A 79 21.50 16.85 2.00
C GLU A 79 20.77 15.88 2.93
N CYS A 80 21.50 15.27 3.86
CA CYS A 80 20.95 14.40 4.89
C CYS A 80 20.63 15.22 6.15
N LEU A 81 19.34 15.37 6.45
CA LEU A 81 18.89 16.04 7.68
C LEU A 81 18.53 14.98 8.73
N GLU A 82 19.26 15.01 9.85
CA GLU A 82 19.07 14.13 11.00
C GLU A 82 17.78 14.50 11.75
N GLU A 83 16.84 13.57 11.80
CA GLU A 83 15.54 13.77 12.45
C GLU A 83 15.49 13.04 13.80
N ASP A 84 15.18 13.80 14.86
CA ASP A 84 14.91 13.27 16.18
C ASP A 84 13.50 12.65 16.24
N LEU A 85 13.45 11.38 16.65
CA LEU A 85 12.23 10.60 16.78
C LEU A 85 11.35 11.06 17.94
N GLU A 86 11.93 11.76 18.92
CA GLU A 86 11.23 12.27 20.11
C GLU A 86 10.72 13.70 19.88
N ASN A 87 11.48 14.55 19.18
CA ASN A 87 11.12 15.92 18.80
C ASN A 87 11.17 16.13 17.27
N LYS A 88 10.05 15.84 16.59
CA LYS A 88 9.97 15.87 15.12
C LYS A 88 10.04 17.29 14.56
N ASN A 89 10.82 17.47 13.50
CA ASN A 89 10.97 18.75 12.81
C ASN A 89 9.70 19.18 12.06
N ASP A 90 9.46 20.49 11.95
CA ASP A 90 8.25 21.05 11.30
C ASP A 90 8.17 20.69 9.82
N LEU A 91 9.33 20.55 9.15
CA LEU A 91 9.44 20.16 7.74
C LEU A 91 8.94 18.72 7.51
N LEU A 92 9.19 17.81 8.45
CA LEU A 92 8.68 16.43 8.42
C LEU A 92 7.16 16.36 8.65
N LEU A 93 6.64 17.23 9.52
CA LEU A 93 5.20 17.33 9.80
C LEU A 93 4.43 17.95 8.64
N HIS A 94 5.00 18.96 7.97
CA HIS A 94 4.41 19.62 6.80
C HIS A 94 4.38 18.69 5.58
N SER A 95 5.44 17.93 5.35
CA SER A 95 5.58 17.05 4.18
C SER A 95 4.80 15.73 4.29
N ASN A 96 4.65 15.14 5.49
CA ASN A 96 3.90 13.89 5.70
C ASN A 96 2.83 14.01 6.81
N PRO A 97 1.72 14.73 6.55
CA PRO A 97 0.67 14.96 7.55
C PRO A 97 -0.16 13.70 7.86
N VAL A 98 -0.14 12.69 6.97
CA VAL A 98 -1.03 11.52 7.01
C VAL A 98 -0.50 10.40 7.89
N THR A 99 0.78 10.04 7.75
CA THR A 99 1.34 8.90 8.49
C THR A 99 2.23 9.31 9.66
N LYS A 100 2.80 10.53 9.65
CA LYS A 100 3.74 11.04 10.68
C LYS A 100 4.87 10.05 11.04
N LYS A 101 5.17 9.11 10.13
CA LYS A 101 6.23 8.11 10.21
C LYS A 101 7.35 8.55 9.29
N LEU A 102 8.59 8.25 9.68
CA LEU A 102 9.77 8.58 8.88
C LEU A 102 9.83 7.71 7.61
N LEU A 103 9.62 8.36 6.46
CA LEU A 103 10.55 8.45 5.33
C LEU A 103 9.95 9.42 4.31
N VAL A 104 10.62 10.55 4.04
CA VAL A 104 10.26 11.45 2.94
C VAL A 104 11.54 11.81 2.22
N LEU A 105 11.70 11.27 1.01
CA LEU A 105 12.63 11.82 0.04
C LEU A 105 11.91 13.02 -0.57
N ILE A 106 12.55 14.20 -0.50
CA ILE A 106 11.99 15.44 -1.02
C ILE A 106 12.82 15.81 -2.24
N HIS A 107 12.18 15.79 -3.41
CA HIS A 107 12.76 16.22 -4.67
C HIS A 107 11.94 17.40 -5.19
N ASN A 108 12.57 18.57 -5.38
CA ASN A 108 11.88 19.79 -5.85
C ASN A 108 10.65 20.18 -5.02
N GLY A 109 10.73 20.03 -3.69
CA GLY A 109 9.64 20.36 -2.77
C GLY A 109 8.44 19.41 -2.79
N ILE A 110 8.47 18.35 -3.63
CA ILE A 110 7.40 17.36 -3.74
C ILE A 110 7.80 16.10 -2.95
N PRO A 111 6.99 15.66 -1.97
CA PRO A 111 7.29 14.46 -1.19
C PRO A 111 6.94 13.20 -1.99
N ASP A 112 7.93 12.36 -2.27
CA ASP A 112 7.71 11.08 -2.96
C ASP A 112 7.52 9.95 -1.93
N MET A 113 6.28 9.45 -1.81
CA MET A 113 5.90 8.45 -0.81
C MET A 113 5.78 7.06 -1.46
N ARG A 114 6.76 6.17 -1.21
CA ARG A 114 6.65 4.76 -1.58
C ARG A 114 6.85 3.87 -0.35
N VAL A 115 5.73 3.48 0.25
CA VAL A 115 5.69 2.50 1.34
C VAL A 115 5.85 1.10 0.74
N SER A 116 6.92 0.39 1.09
CA SER A 116 7.12 -1.04 0.77
C SER A 116 7.10 -1.87 2.06
N PRO A 117 6.55 -3.11 2.05
CA PRO A 117 6.02 -3.76 3.23
C PRO A 117 7.14 -4.42 4.06
N SER A 118 7.52 -3.78 5.17
CA SER A 118 8.48 -4.31 6.13
C SER A 118 7.86 -4.77 7.46
N CYS A 119 6.53 -4.89 7.51
CA CYS A 119 5.79 -5.31 8.71
C CYS A 119 5.98 -6.79 9.10
N GLN A 120 6.87 -7.55 8.45
CA GLN A 120 7.16 -8.93 8.86
C GLN A 120 8.30 -9.01 9.90
N TRP A 121 9.30 -8.13 9.82
CA TRP A 121 10.50 -8.18 10.68
C TRP A 121 10.34 -7.46 12.02
N LEU A 122 9.53 -6.41 12.04
CA LEU A 122 9.07 -5.78 13.28
C LEU A 122 8.26 -6.78 14.14
N LYS A 123 7.58 -7.75 13.51
CA LYS A 123 6.93 -8.86 14.24
C LYS A 123 7.98 -9.76 14.87
N VAL A 124 9.08 -10.13 14.22
CA VAL A 124 10.12 -10.98 14.84
C VAL A 124 10.77 -10.33 16.05
N PHE A 125 11.07 -9.03 15.97
CA PHE A 125 11.56 -8.24 17.12
C PHE A 125 10.55 -8.14 18.28
N GLN A 126 9.24 -8.21 17.98
CA GLN A 126 8.14 -8.01 18.93
C GLN A 126 7.55 -9.34 19.43
N VAL A 127 7.77 -10.45 18.71
CA VAL A 127 7.35 -11.82 19.00
C VAL A 127 8.22 -12.46 20.09
N GLN A 128 9.33 -11.85 20.48
CA GLN A 128 10.23 -12.36 21.53
C GLN A 128 9.69 -12.30 22.97
N ILE A 129 8.47 -11.80 23.19
CA ILE A 129 7.85 -11.71 24.53
C ILE A 129 6.90 -12.89 24.83
N ASP A 130 6.41 -13.60 23.82
CA ASP A 130 5.54 -14.76 24.01
C ASP A 130 6.16 -16.04 23.43
N LYS A 131 5.73 -17.20 23.95
CA LYS A 131 6.24 -18.57 23.67
C LYS A 131 6.19 -19.05 22.19
N LYS A 132 6.22 -18.16 21.19
CA LYS A 132 6.25 -18.47 19.75
C LYS A 132 7.65 -18.36 19.12
N LYS A 133 8.71 -18.69 19.87
CA LYS A 133 10.10 -18.55 19.40
C LYS A 133 10.47 -19.48 18.24
N ALA A 134 9.91 -20.70 18.17
CA ALA A 134 10.39 -21.70 17.21
C ALA A 134 9.83 -21.53 15.79
N GLU A 135 8.59 -21.07 15.63
CA GLU A 135 7.91 -21.01 14.33
C GLU A 135 8.37 -19.81 13.50
N ALA A 136 8.51 -18.64 14.13
CA ALA A 136 9.04 -17.45 13.45
C ALA A 136 10.51 -17.60 13.05
N VAL A 137 11.32 -18.29 13.88
CA VAL A 137 12.72 -18.58 13.56
C VAL A 137 12.82 -19.57 12.39
N ARG A 138 11.94 -20.58 12.31
CA ARG A 138 11.88 -21.50 11.16
C ARG A 138 11.51 -20.82 9.86
N GLU A 139 10.46 -19.99 9.85
CA GLU A 139 10.04 -19.21 8.67
C GLU A 139 11.19 -18.31 8.17
N THR A 140 11.99 -17.78 9.10
CA THR A 140 13.15 -16.95 8.76
C THR A 140 14.26 -17.76 8.10
N ILE A 141 14.62 -18.91 8.67
CA ILE A 141 15.68 -19.78 8.12
C ILE A 141 15.30 -20.23 6.71
N GLU A 142 14.04 -20.59 6.48
CA GLU A 142 13.53 -20.97 5.15
C GLU A 142 13.66 -19.83 4.13
N THR A 143 13.38 -18.58 4.53
CA THR A 143 13.57 -17.42 3.65
C THR A 143 15.03 -17.13 3.34
N VAL A 144 15.94 -17.38 4.29
CA VAL A 144 17.38 -17.21 4.10
C VAL A 144 17.94 -18.28 3.16
N GLU A 145 17.50 -19.53 3.29
CA GLU A 145 17.83 -20.62 2.36
C GLU A 145 17.32 -20.34 0.94
N THR A 146 16.14 -19.74 0.82
CA THR A 146 15.59 -19.30 -0.47
C THR A 146 16.45 -18.20 -1.10
N LEU A 147 17.01 -17.27 -0.32
CA LEU A 147 17.89 -16.21 -0.80
C LEU A 147 19.25 -16.74 -1.23
N GLU A 148 19.82 -17.71 -0.51
CA GLU A 148 21.04 -18.41 -0.90
C GLU A 148 20.87 -19.08 -2.28
N GLY A 149 19.72 -19.72 -2.52
CA GLY A 149 19.40 -20.34 -3.81
C GLY A 149 19.29 -19.35 -4.99
N LEU A 150 19.02 -18.07 -4.73
CA LEU A 150 18.92 -17.03 -5.77
C LEU A 150 20.28 -16.45 -6.19
N LEU A 151 21.33 -16.66 -5.38
CA LEU A 151 22.71 -16.26 -5.71
C LEU A 151 23.41 -17.27 -6.65
N LEU A 152 22.78 -18.42 -6.90
CA LEU A 152 23.19 -19.38 -7.91
C LEU A 152 22.72 -18.94 -9.31
N SER A 153 23.53 -19.21 -10.33
CA SER A 153 23.09 -19.11 -11.73
C SER A 153 22.14 -20.24 -12.10
N ALA A 154 21.43 -20.08 -13.22
CA ALA A 154 20.50 -21.10 -13.73
C ALA A 154 21.18 -22.45 -14.03
N ASP A 155 22.51 -22.47 -14.13
CA ASP A 155 23.32 -23.65 -14.43
C ASP A 155 23.92 -24.30 -13.16
N GLY A 156 23.62 -23.77 -11.96
CA GLY A 156 23.97 -24.37 -10.67
C GLY A 156 25.46 -24.37 -10.30
N GLN A 157 26.35 -23.84 -11.15
CA GLN A 157 27.80 -23.85 -10.93
C GLN A 157 28.46 -22.47 -10.90
N SER A 158 27.87 -21.43 -11.52
CA SER A 158 28.47 -20.09 -11.51
C SER A 158 27.88 -19.19 -10.43
N LYS A 159 28.76 -18.66 -9.58
CA LYS A 159 28.42 -17.70 -8.52
C LYS A 159 28.17 -16.33 -9.13
N LYS A 160 27.01 -15.71 -8.85
CA LYS A 160 26.78 -14.31 -9.21
C LYS A 160 27.40 -13.40 -8.14
N PRO A 161 28.07 -12.30 -8.52
CA PRO A 161 28.61 -11.35 -7.55
C PRO A 161 27.52 -10.55 -6.81
N PHE A 162 26.42 -10.21 -7.49
CA PHE A 162 25.24 -9.56 -6.91
C PHE A 162 23.94 -10.23 -7.37
N PHE A 163 22.82 -10.00 -6.67
CA PHE A 163 21.52 -10.59 -7.02
C PHE A 163 21.02 -10.15 -8.42
N SER A 164 21.52 -9.03 -8.93
CA SER A 164 21.24 -8.51 -10.28
C SER A 164 22.27 -8.90 -11.35
N GLY A 165 23.21 -9.82 -11.06
CA GLY A 165 24.29 -10.18 -11.98
C GLY A 165 25.58 -9.43 -11.64
N ASP A 166 26.11 -8.64 -12.58
CA ASP A 166 27.42 -8.01 -12.46
C ASP A 166 27.42 -6.68 -11.67
N ASN A 167 26.28 -5.98 -11.62
CA ASN A 167 26.12 -4.69 -10.95
C ASN A 167 25.13 -4.77 -9.77
N GLN A 168 25.30 -3.90 -8.76
CA GLN A 168 24.44 -3.88 -7.58
C GLN A 168 22.99 -3.55 -7.94
N GLY A 169 22.07 -4.41 -7.49
CA GLY A 169 20.65 -4.32 -7.78
C GLY A 169 19.83 -3.73 -6.64
N TYR A 170 18.51 -3.65 -6.90
CA TYR A 170 17.54 -3.26 -5.87
C TYR A 170 17.54 -4.20 -4.67
N VAL A 171 17.71 -5.51 -4.91
CA VAL A 171 17.73 -6.53 -3.85
C VAL A 171 18.97 -6.36 -2.98
N ASP A 172 20.13 -6.10 -3.58
CA ASP A 172 21.38 -5.84 -2.85
C ASP A 172 21.24 -4.62 -1.93
N VAL A 173 20.68 -3.51 -2.43
CA VAL A 173 20.42 -2.29 -1.62
C VAL A 173 19.46 -2.58 -0.47
N VAL A 174 18.41 -3.36 -0.71
CA VAL A 174 17.39 -3.70 0.30
C VAL A 174 17.98 -4.57 1.40
N LEU A 175 18.74 -5.60 1.04
CA LEU A 175 19.40 -6.50 1.98
C LEU A 175 20.52 -5.79 2.74
N ALA A 176 21.31 -4.94 2.08
CA ALA A 176 22.37 -4.15 2.70
C ALA A 176 21.87 -3.29 3.88
N GLY A 177 20.73 -2.59 3.70
CA GLY A 177 20.11 -1.83 4.80
C GLY A 177 19.57 -2.70 5.94
N MET A 178 19.51 -4.02 5.76
CA MET A 178 19.10 -5.00 6.79
C MET A 178 20.30 -5.71 7.46
N ILE A 179 21.47 -5.81 6.83
CA ILE A 179 22.67 -6.50 7.37
C ILE A 179 23.01 -6.00 8.78
N ALA A 180 23.02 -4.67 8.95
CA ALA A 180 23.18 -3.96 10.22
C ALA A 180 22.34 -4.56 11.37
N TRP A 181 21.07 -4.81 11.08
CA TRP A 181 20.10 -5.32 12.03
C TRP A 181 20.19 -6.84 12.17
N MET A 182 20.62 -7.57 11.12
CA MET A 182 20.88 -9.01 11.16
C MET A 182 22.09 -9.35 12.05
N GLN A 183 23.19 -8.61 11.90
CA GLN A 183 24.37 -8.71 12.78
C GLN A 183 24.02 -8.31 14.23
N GLY A 184 23.24 -7.24 14.38
CA GLY A 184 22.65 -6.88 15.67
C GLY A 184 21.82 -8.03 16.27
N THR A 185 20.93 -8.67 15.51
CA THR A 185 20.13 -9.80 16.00
C THR A 185 20.95 -11.04 16.36
N ASN A 186 22.05 -11.32 15.66
CA ASN A 186 22.98 -12.40 15.99
C ASN A 186 23.61 -12.16 17.37
N ALA A 187 24.13 -10.95 17.61
CA ALA A 187 24.67 -10.55 18.92
C ALA A 187 23.60 -10.50 20.04
N LEU A 188 22.33 -10.24 19.68
CA LEU A 188 21.21 -10.16 20.61
C LEU A 188 20.60 -11.52 20.97
N CYS A 189 20.67 -12.53 20.10
CA CYS A 189 19.96 -13.81 20.28
C CYS A 189 20.88 -15.01 20.47
N GLY A 190 22.17 -14.90 20.16
CA GLY A 190 23.08 -16.04 20.14
C GLY A 190 22.69 -17.10 19.09
N VAL A 191 21.89 -16.70 18.11
CA VAL A 191 21.51 -17.52 16.95
C VAL A 191 22.24 -16.92 15.76
N GLU A 192 23.16 -17.66 15.17
CA GLU A 192 23.85 -17.26 13.94
C GLU A 192 22.86 -17.40 12.78
N LEU A 193 22.30 -16.29 12.30
CA LEU A 193 21.40 -16.30 11.13
C LEU A 193 22.13 -16.64 9.83
N LEU A 194 23.44 -16.40 9.79
CA LEU A 194 24.35 -16.69 8.69
C LEU A 194 25.40 -17.66 9.21
N ASP A 195 25.20 -18.95 8.94
CA ASP A 195 26.10 -20.03 9.34
C ASP A 195 26.98 -20.37 8.14
N ALA A 196 28.30 -20.47 8.34
CA ALA A 196 29.26 -20.83 7.30
C ALA A 196 28.94 -22.18 6.65
N ALA A 197 28.25 -23.08 7.37
CA ALA A 197 27.83 -24.38 6.84
C ALA A 197 26.58 -24.32 5.94
N LYS A 198 25.72 -23.30 6.08
CA LYS A 198 24.40 -23.23 5.41
C LYS A 198 24.28 -22.13 4.37
N THR A 199 24.98 -21.01 4.55
CA THR A 199 24.86 -19.83 3.68
C THR A 199 26.23 -19.24 3.31
N PRO A 200 27.12 -20.00 2.66
CA PRO A 200 28.45 -19.53 2.29
C PRO A 200 28.43 -18.42 1.22
N LEU A 201 27.49 -18.44 0.26
CA LEU A 201 27.43 -17.44 -0.82
C LEU A 201 26.94 -16.10 -0.32
N LEU A 202 25.99 -16.10 0.62
CA LEU A 202 25.51 -14.88 1.27
C LEU A 202 26.60 -14.26 2.15
N LEU A 203 27.45 -15.07 2.80
CA LEU A 203 28.61 -14.58 3.56
C LEU A 203 29.64 -13.90 2.62
N GLU A 204 30.03 -14.57 1.54
CA GLU A 204 30.92 -14.00 0.50
C GLU A 204 30.32 -12.73 -0.12
N TRP A 205 29.00 -12.66 -0.27
CA TRP A 205 28.31 -11.44 -0.71
C TRP A 205 28.39 -10.33 0.35
N THR A 206 28.23 -10.62 1.64
CA THR A 206 28.35 -9.61 2.70
C THR A 206 29.75 -9.00 2.78
N GLU A 207 30.80 -9.81 2.62
CA GLU A 207 32.19 -9.35 2.61
C GLU A 207 32.47 -8.47 1.38
N ARG A 208 32.08 -8.92 0.19
CA ARG A 208 32.20 -8.13 -1.05
C ARG A 208 31.42 -6.83 -1.01
N PHE A 209 30.27 -6.82 -0.34
CA PHE A 209 29.48 -5.60 -0.16
C PHE A 209 30.12 -4.64 0.86
N ALA A 210 30.84 -5.16 1.86
CA ALA A 210 31.59 -4.36 2.84
C ALA A 210 32.83 -3.68 2.26
N GLU A 211 33.43 -4.26 1.22
CA GLU A 211 34.64 -3.74 0.59
C GLU A 211 34.40 -2.54 -0.34
N LEU A 212 33.16 -2.30 -0.78
CA LEU A 212 32.80 -1.17 -1.65
C LEU A 212 33.05 0.18 -0.95
N ASP A 213 33.76 1.11 -1.59
CA ASP A 213 34.09 2.40 -0.97
C ASP A 213 32.86 3.27 -0.64
N THR A 214 31.76 3.07 -1.38
CA THR A 214 30.46 3.71 -1.13
C THR A 214 29.74 3.18 0.11
N THR A 215 30.09 1.97 0.58
CA THR A 215 29.47 1.33 1.74
C THR A 215 30.28 1.56 3.01
N LYS A 216 31.61 1.70 2.95
CA LYS A 216 32.48 2.03 4.11
C LYS A 216 32.04 3.29 4.87
N LEU A 217 31.68 4.36 4.16
CA LEU A 217 31.13 5.60 4.73
C LEU A 217 29.83 5.40 5.53
N ILE A 218 29.07 4.36 5.21
CA ILE A 218 27.81 4.02 5.87
C ILE A 218 28.04 2.95 6.95
N MET A 219 29.08 2.11 6.80
CA MET A 219 29.44 1.06 7.74
C MET A 219 30.00 1.60 9.07
N LEU A 220 30.67 2.74 9.08
CA LEU A 220 31.13 3.42 10.31
C LEU A 220 29.98 3.78 11.28
N ASP A 221 28.75 3.96 10.78
CA ASP A 221 27.56 4.18 11.62
C ASP A 221 26.97 2.86 12.19
N LEU A 222 27.41 1.69 11.72
CA LEU A 222 26.88 0.38 12.11
C LEU A 222 27.34 -0.06 13.49
N ASP A 223 28.59 0.22 13.87
CA ASP A 223 29.12 -0.15 15.19
C ASP A 223 28.35 0.60 16.30
N ASN A 224 28.05 1.88 16.05
CA ASN A 224 27.19 2.69 16.92
C ASN A 224 25.76 2.13 17.03
N LEU A 225 25.26 1.50 15.95
CA LEU A 225 23.93 0.88 15.93
C LEU A 225 23.89 -0.43 16.71
N VAL A 226 24.98 -1.22 16.67
CA VAL A 226 25.14 -2.46 17.44
C VAL A 226 25.21 -2.15 18.94
N GLU A 227 25.96 -1.12 19.34
CA GLU A 227 26.01 -0.65 20.74
C GLU A 227 24.64 -0.13 21.22
N PHE A 228 23.94 0.63 20.37
CA PHE A 228 22.57 1.07 20.66
C PHE A 228 21.60 -0.12 20.84
N ALA A 229 21.76 -1.17 20.04
CA ALA A 229 20.95 -2.39 20.15
C ALA A 229 21.22 -3.14 21.46
N LYS A 230 22.49 -3.22 21.90
CA LYS A 230 22.89 -3.78 23.20
C LYS A 230 22.27 -3.00 24.37
N ASP A 231 22.34 -1.67 24.36
CA ASP A 231 21.76 -0.80 25.40
C ASP A 231 20.22 -0.93 25.46
N LYS A 232 19.55 -1.00 24.31
CA LYS A 232 18.09 -1.23 24.27
C LYS A 232 17.70 -2.60 24.82
N ARG A 233 18.49 -3.64 24.59
CA ARG A 233 18.28 -4.98 25.19
C ARG A 233 18.44 -4.94 26.70
N ALA A 234 19.45 -4.26 27.22
CA ALA A 234 19.64 -4.08 28.66
C ALA A 234 18.44 -3.38 29.31
N LYS A 235 17.93 -2.32 28.67
CA LYS A 235 16.73 -1.59 29.12
C LYS A 235 15.45 -2.45 29.06
N MET A 236 15.27 -3.25 28.01
CA MET A 236 14.10 -4.13 27.87
C MET A 236 14.16 -5.38 28.77
N MET A 237 15.35 -5.96 29.02
CA MET A 237 15.56 -7.05 29.98
C MET A 237 15.19 -6.62 31.40
N ASN A 238 15.59 -5.39 31.79
CA ASN A 238 15.23 -4.81 33.08
C ASN A 238 13.73 -4.54 33.23
N GLN A 239 13.02 -4.20 32.14
CA GLN A 239 11.57 -4.04 32.14
C GLN A 239 10.82 -5.39 32.19
N ASN A 240 11.27 -6.41 31.46
CA ASN A 240 10.59 -7.70 31.42
C ASN A 240 10.75 -8.52 32.72
N GLN A 241 11.85 -8.35 33.47
CA GLN A 241 12.00 -8.93 34.82
C GLN A 241 10.96 -8.41 35.84
N LEU A 242 10.29 -7.28 35.60
CA LEU A 242 9.19 -6.80 36.44
C LEU A 242 7.83 -7.44 36.09
N SER A 243 7.72 -8.14 34.96
CA SER A 243 6.44 -8.58 34.39
C SER A 243 6.16 -10.09 34.49
N TYR A 244 7.18 -10.92 34.76
CA TYR A 244 7.06 -12.38 34.85
C TYR A 244 7.59 -12.91 36.20
N ALA A 245 6.74 -12.85 37.23
CA ALA A 245 6.88 -13.65 38.44
C ALA A 245 5.63 -14.53 38.58
N PRO A 246 5.73 -15.85 38.89
CA PRO A 246 4.55 -16.70 39.04
C PRO A 246 3.80 -16.35 40.33
N LYS A 247 2.48 -16.11 40.22
CA LYS A 247 1.60 -15.96 41.40
C LYS A 247 1.52 -17.30 42.15
N ARG A 248 2.24 -17.45 43.25
CA ARG A 248 1.96 -18.40 44.34
C ARG A 248 1.39 -17.63 45.54
N GLY A 249 0.40 -18.24 46.20
CA GLY A 249 -0.25 -17.71 47.39
C GLY A 249 0.70 -17.57 48.59
N GLY A 250 0.29 -16.73 49.54
CA GLY A 250 1.03 -16.40 50.76
C GLY A 250 1.94 -15.19 50.56
N LYS A 251 1.55 -14.02 51.12
CA LYS A 251 2.45 -12.87 51.22
C LYS A 251 3.54 -13.18 52.25
N ALA A 252 4.71 -13.61 51.77
CA ALA A 252 5.98 -13.41 52.47
C ALA A 252 6.66 -12.15 51.90
N PRO A 253 7.35 -11.33 52.71
CA PRO A 253 7.89 -10.05 52.28
C PRO A 253 9.10 -10.28 51.35
N VAL A 254 8.95 -9.93 50.08
CA VAL A 254 10.05 -9.91 49.12
C VAL A 254 10.96 -8.71 49.45
N PRO A 255 12.29 -8.88 49.53
CA PRO A 255 13.20 -7.77 49.80
C PRO A 255 13.09 -6.73 48.69
N ALA A 256 12.89 -5.47 49.08
CA ALA A 256 12.69 -4.36 48.16
C ALA A 256 13.89 -4.25 47.20
N LYS A 257 13.66 -4.46 45.90
CA LYS A 257 14.56 -3.96 44.85
C LYS A 257 14.71 -2.46 45.11
N LYS A 258 15.90 -2.01 45.53
CA LYS A 258 16.26 -0.58 45.61
C LYS A 258 15.92 0.03 44.24
N LYS A 259 14.87 0.85 44.19
CA LYS A 259 14.58 1.69 43.03
C LYS A 259 15.81 2.56 42.86
N THR A 260 16.55 2.40 41.76
CA THR A 260 17.51 3.42 41.34
C THR A 260 16.72 4.73 41.26
N ALA A 261 17.17 5.75 42.00
CA ALA A 261 16.49 7.03 42.06
C ALA A 261 16.37 7.57 40.63
N GLN A 262 15.15 7.61 40.07
CA GLN A 262 14.91 8.31 38.82
C GLN A 262 15.32 9.75 39.05
N VAL A 263 16.32 10.24 38.32
CA VAL A 263 16.74 11.63 38.36
C VAL A 263 15.56 12.48 37.88
N THR A 264 14.76 13.00 38.81
CA THR A 264 13.64 13.88 38.51
C THR A 264 14.19 15.27 38.33
N ASN A 265 14.22 15.73 37.07
CA ASN A 265 14.56 17.12 36.79
C ASN A 265 13.44 18.03 37.32
N PRO A 266 13.70 18.92 38.29
CA PRO A 266 12.69 19.78 38.90
C PRO A 266 12.05 20.78 37.91
N LEU A 267 12.61 20.93 36.71
CA LEU A 267 12.07 21.78 35.65
C LEU A 267 10.87 21.14 34.92
N PHE A 268 10.69 19.82 34.98
CA PHE A 268 9.59 19.13 34.29
C PHE A 268 8.41 18.90 35.23
N GLU A 269 7.44 19.82 35.16
CA GLU A 269 6.20 19.74 35.90
C GLU A 269 5.10 18.95 35.14
N LYS A 270 4.35 18.09 35.85
CA LYS A 270 3.18 17.43 35.28
C LYS A 270 2.02 18.43 35.17
N ARG A 271 1.64 18.80 33.95
CA ARG A 271 0.55 19.75 33.67
C ARG A 271 -0.69 19.05 33.10
N PRO A 272 -1.54 18.44 33.94
CA PRO A 272 -2.76 17.80 33.47
C PRO A 272 -3.75 18.87 33.00
N LYS A 273 -4.40 18.60 31.85
CA LYS A 273 -5.53 19.41 31.37
C LYS A 273 -6.82 18.60 31.52
N GLN A 274 -7.85 19.22 32.11
CA GLN A 274 -9.17 18.61 32.24
C GLN A 274 -10.01 18.96 31.01
N PHE A 275 -10.18 17.99 30.09
CA PHE A 275 -10.93 18.17 28.83
C PHE A 275 -12.45 17.94 28.97
N GLY A 276 -12.97 18.12 30.18
CA GLY A 276 -14.41 18.06 30.47
C GLY A 276 -15.14 19.30 29.96
N ILE A 277 -16.46 19.33 30.14
CA ILE A 277 -17.28 20.49 29.78
C ILE A 277 -16.87 21.67 30.68
N GLY A 278 -16.60 22.83 30.08
CA GLY A 278 -16.19 24.04 30.80
C GLY A 278 -14.74 24.06 31.30
N GLY A 279 -13.96 23.02 31.02
CA GLY A 279 -12.54 22.94 31.37
C GLY A 279 -11.63 23.48 30.26
N ALA A 280 -10.50 22.81 30.07
CA ALA A 280 -9.53 23.16 29.02
C ALA A 280 -10.10 22.92 27.61
N LEU A 281 -9.58 23.66 26.62
CA LEU A 281 -9.92 23.47 25.21
C LEU A 281 -9.80 21.99 24.81
N PRO A 282 -10.82 21.41 24.15
CA PRO A 282 -10.82 20.01 23.81
C PRO A 282 -9.65 19.70 22.86
N PRO A 283 -9.05 18.51 22.96
CA PRO A 283 -8.03 18.11 22.01
C PRO A 283 -8.65 18.00 20.61
N LYS A 284 -7.83 18.13 19.57
CA LYS A 284 -8.27 17.86 18.20
C LYS A 284 -8.79 16.42 18.12
N LYS A 285 -10.06 16.25 17.77
CA LYS A 285 -10.74 14.96 17.60
C LYS A 285 -11.06 14.71 16.13
N ASP A 286 -11.29 13.46 15.76
CA ASP A 286 -11.80 13.15 14.42
C ASP A 286 -13.22 13.68 14.26
N LEU A 287 -13.35 14.77 13.49
CA LEU A 287 -14.62 15.40 13.17
C LEU A 287 -15.19 14.92 11.83
N HIS A 288 -14.56 13.99 11.12
CA HIS A 288 -14.94 13.57 9.76
C HIS A 288 -16.43 13.21 9.63
N ARG A 289 -17.05 12.63 10.67
CA ARG A 289 -18.49 12.34 10.69
C ARG A 289 -19.37 13.60 10.74
N PHE A 290 -18.92 14.66 11.39
CA PHE A 290 -19.65 15.90 11.67
C PHE A 290 -19.30 17.05 10.71
N VAL A 291 -18.29 16.88 9.86
CA VAL A 291 -17.93 17.84 8.81
C VAL A 291 -19.15 18.15 7.93
N LYS A 292 -19.33 19.44 7.61
CA LYS A 292 -20.29 19.88 6.59
C LYS A 292 -19.80 19.48 5.20
N TRP A 293 -20.23 18.32 4.74
CA TRP A 293 -19.79 17.76 3.46
C TRP A 293 -20.27 18.57 2.24
N PRO A 294 -19.42 18.72 1.19
CA PRO A 294 -19.83 19.28 -0.09
C PRO A 294 -21.06 18.56 -0.67
N LYS A 295 -21.86 19.28 -1.46
CA LYS A 295 -23.14 18.80 -2.01
C LYS A 295 -22.98 17.47 -2.76
N VAL A 296 -21.95 17.32 -3.59
CA VAL A 296 -21.68 16.11 -4.37
C VAL A 296 -21.46 14.86 -3.50
N VAL A 297 -20.72 15.01 -2.40
CA VAL A 297 -20.46 13.92 -1.45
C VAL A 297 -21.74 13.54 -0.71
N ARG A 298 -22.55 14.53 -0.31
CA ARG A 298 -23.84 14.29 0.34
C ARG A 298 -24.80 13.52 -0.56
N ILE A 299 -24.98 13.96 -1.81
CA ILE A 299 -25.88 13.33 -2.78
C ILE A 299 -25.44 11.89 -3.06
N GLN A 300 -24.15 11.64 -3.27
CA GLN A 300 -23.62 10.29 -3.53
C GLN A 300 -23.85 9.34 -2.33
N ARG A 301 -23.59 9.82 -1.10
CA ARG A 301 -23.84 9.04 0.13
C ARG A 301 -25.32 8.80 0.35
N GLN A 302 -26.17 9.80 0.11
CA GLN A 302 -27.63 9.67 0.20
C GLN A 302 -28.19 8.71 -0.85
N ARG A 303 -27.72 8.76 -2.11
CA ARG A 303 -28.11 7.79 -3.17
C ARG A 303 -27.83 6.35 -2.73
N ARG A 304 -26.66 6.10 -2.12
CA ARG A 304 -26.32 4.77 -1.57
C ARG A 304 -27.25 4.36 -0.42
N ILE A 305 -27.59 5.28 0.48
CA ILE A 305 -28.50 4.99 1.61
C ILE A 305 -29.92 4.72 1.08
N LEU A 306 -30.41 5.50 0.12
CA LEU A 306 -31.72 5.30 -0.49
C LEU A 306 -31.84 3.91 -1.11
N LYS A 307 -30.81 3.43 -1.82
CA LYS A 307 -30.77 2.06 -2.35
C LYS A 307 -30.85 0.98 -1.26
N GLN A 308 -30.44 1.27 -0.02
CA GLN A 308 -30.58 0.34 1.10
C GLN A 308 -31.96 0.42 1.77
N ARG A 309 -32.58 1.61 1.81
CA ARG A 309 -33.85 1.86 2.50
C ARG A 309 -35.06 1.49 1.66
N LEU A 310 -35.04 1.86 0.38
CA LEU A 310 -36.10 1.54 -0.56
C LEU A 310 -36.12 0.03 -0.83
N LYS A 311 -37.31 -0.52 -1.08
CA LYS A 311 -37.44 -1.88 -1.62
C LYS A 311 -36.97 -1.88 -3.06
N VAL A 312 -35.84 -2.51 -3.32
CA VAL A 312 -35.20 -2.55 -4.64
C VAL A 312 -35.74 -3.75 -5.42
N PRO A 313 -36.26 -3.56 -6.64
CA PRO A 313 -36.73 -4.65 -7.49
C PRO A 313 -35.65 -5.74 -7.70
N PRO A 314 -36.02 -7.03 -7.77
CA PRO A 314 -35.07 -8.13 -7.95
C PRO A 314 -34.16 -7.97 -9.17
N ALA A 315 -34.70 -7.43 -10.27
CA ALA A 315 -33.96 -7.13 -11.49
C ALA A 315 -32.78 -6.16 -11.30
N LEU A 316 -32.85 -5.27 -10.29
CA LEU A 316 -31.76 -4.38 -9.92
C LEU A 316 -30.92 -4.95 -8.77
N HIS A 317 -31.55 -5.70 -7.85
CA HIS A 317 -30.87 -6.30 -6.71
C HIS A 317 -29.87 -7.38 -7.13
N GLN A 318 -30.12 -8.10 -8.23
CA GLN A 318 -29.20 -9.12 -8.75
C GLN A 318 -27.77 -8.59 -8.97
N PHE A 319 -27.59 -7.31 -9.35
CA PHE A 319 -26.26 -6.70 -9.53
C PHE A 319 -25.48 -6.49 -8.23
N THR A 320 -26.11 -6.63 -7.07
CA THR A 320 -25.40 -6.63 -5.78
C THR A 320 -24.71 -7.97 -5.49
N ARG A 321 -25.22 -9.06 -6.08
CA ARG A 321 -24.65 -10.41 -5.99
C ARG A 321 -23.63 -10.57 -7.11
N THR A 322 -22.38 -10.25 -6.80
CA THR A 322 -21.26 -10.35 -7.76
C THR A 322 -20.42 -11.59 -7.50
N LEU A 323 -19.62 -11.97 -8.49
CA LEU A 323 -18.60 -13.00 -8.37
C LEU A 323 -17.65 -12.71 -7.20
N ASP A 324 -17.23 -13.75 -6.49
CA ASP A 324 -16.29 -13.64 -5.40
C ASP A 324 -14.90 -13.21 -5.91
N LYS A 325 -14.04 -12.75 -4.99
CA LYS A 325 -12.75 -12.16 -5.35
C LYS A 325 -11.79 -13.18 -5.97
N ASN A 326 -11.88 -14.46 -5.58
CA ASN A 326 -10.94 -15.49 -6.01
C ASN A 326 -11.29 -15.93 -7.43
N LEU A 327 -12.55 -16.30 -7.68
CA LEU A 327 -13.02 -16.62 -9.04
C LEU A 327 -12.85 -15.45 -9.99
N ALA A 328 -13.14 -14.22 -9.53
CA ALA A 328 -12.91 -13.03 -10.35
C ALA A 328 -11.43 -12.90 -10.75
N THR A 329 -10.50 -13.11 -9.83
CA THR A 329 -9.07 -12.99 -10.12
C THR A 329 -8.61 -14.02 -11.15
N ASN A 330 -9.07 -15.27 -11.05
CA ASN A 330 -8.76 -16.31 -12.04
C ASN A 330 -9.34 -15.96 -13.43
N LEU A 331 -10.59 -15.50 -13.47
CA LEU A 331 -11.23 -15.02 -14.70
C LEU A 331 -10.46 -13.85 -15.33
N PHE A 332 -10.01 -12.87 -14.52
CA PHE A 332 -9.23 -11.74 -15.03
C PHE A 332 -7.84 -12.14 -15.53
N LYS A 333 -7.17 -13.11 -14.89
CA LYS A 333 -5.89 -13.66 -15.37
C LYS A 333 -6.03 -14.27 -16.77
N MET A 334 -7.09 -15.04 -16.98
CA MET A 334 -7.41 -15.60 -18.31
C MET A 334 -7.75 -14.50 -19.32
N LEU A 335 -8.63 -13.55 -18.98
CA LEU A 335 -8.99 -12.45 -19.89
C LEU A 335 -7.80 -11.58 -20.29
N LEU A 336 -6.76 -11.49 -19.47
CA LEU A 336 -5.52 -10.77 -19.78
C LEU A 336 -4.76 -11.39 -20.96
N LYS A 337 -4.90 -12.71 -21.19
CA LYS A 337 -4.32 -13.40 -22.36
C LYS A 337 -5.05 -13.04 -23.67
N TYR A 338 -6.33 -12.66 -23.57
CA TYR A 338 -7.22 -12.40 -24.71
C TYR A 338 -7.48 -10.90 -24.96
N ARG A 339 -6.58 -10.02 -24.51
CA ARG A 339 -6.77 -8.58 -24.65
C ARG A 339 -6.82 -8.16 -26.12
N PRO A 340 -7.69 -7.20 -26.47
CA PRO A 340 -7.66 -6.61 -27.79
C PRO A 340 -6.43 -5.70 -27.92
N GLU A 341 -5.99 -5.46 -29.15
CA GLU A 341 -4.82 -4.64 -29.43
C GLU A 341 -4.97 -3.20 -28.96
N ASP A 342 -3.87 -2.67 -28.43
CA ASP A 342 -3.67 -1.24 -28.21
C ASP A 342 -3.56 -0.47 -29.54
N LYS A 343 -3.75 0.86 -29.48
CA LYS A 343 -3.57 1.73 -30.64
C LYS A 343 -2.16 1.61 -31.26
N ALA A 344 -1.13 1.51 -30.42
CA ALA A 344 0.25 1.34 -30.86
C ALA A 344 0.48 -0.02 -31.52
N ALA A 345 0.05 -1.12 -30.87
CA ALA A 345 0.13 -2.47 -31.41
C ALA A 345 -0.64 -2.60 -32.74
N LYS A 346 -1.80 -1.95 -32.86
CA LYS A 346 -2.57 -1.91 -34.11
C LYS A 346 -1.78 -1.21 -35.22
N LYS A 347 -1.11 -0.09 -34.94
CA LYS A 347 -0.26 0.63 -35.91
C LYS A 347 0.90 -0.25 -36.35
N GLU A 348 1.60 -0.88 -35.42
CA GLU A 348 2.72 -1.78 -35.70
C GLU A 348 2.31 -2.98 -36.56
N ARG A 349 1.16 -3.62 -36.26
CA ARG A 349 0.63 -4.71 -37.09
C ARG A 349 0.36 -4.26 -38.52
N LEU A 350 -0.21 -3.07 -38.71
CA LEU A 350 -0.50 -2.54 -40.04
C LEU A 350 0.79 -2.26 -40.83
N LEU A 351 1.83 -1.71 -40.19
CA LEU A 351 3.13 -1.49 -40.82
C LEU A 351 3.81 -2.80 -41.21
N LYS A 352 3.85 -3.78 -40.29
CA LYS A 352 4.40 -5.12 -40.54
C LYS A 352 3.67 -5.84 -41.67
N ARG A 353 2.34 -5.69 -41.72
CA ARG A 353 1.51 -6.26 -42.78
C ARG A 353 1.80 -5.60 -44.13
N ALA A 354 1.84 -4.27 -44.18
CA ALA A 354 2.17 -3.54 -45.40
C ALA A 354 3.58 -3.89 -45.92
N GLN A 355 4.56 -4.05 -45.03
CA GLN A 355 5.90 -4.50 -45.39
C GLN A 355 5.90 -5.94 -45.94
N ALA A 356 5.21 -6.86 -45.27
CA ALA A 356 5.14 -8.26 -45.71
C ALA A 356 4.40 -8.42 -47.06
N GLU A 357 3.36 -7.63 -47.29
CA GLU A 357 2.64 -7.56 -48.57
C GLU A 357 3.53 -6.97 -49.67
N ALA A 358 4.34 -5.94 -49.37
CA ALA A 358 5.31 -5.38 -50.31
C ALA A 358 6.45 -6.34 -50.66
N GLU A 359 6.88 -7.19 -49.72
CA GLU A 359 7.87 -8.26 -49.93
C GLU A 359 7.29 -9.50 -50.64
N GLY A 360 6.01 -9.48 -51.06
CA GLY A 360 5.36 -10.58 -51.78
C GLY A 360 5.10 -11.84 -50.96
N LYS A 361 5.26 -11.78 -49.63
CA LYS A 361 4.95 -12.89 -48.72
C LYS A 361 3.44 -12.94 -48.48
N THR A 362 2.82 -14.09 -48.71
CA THR A 362 1.38 -14.28 -48.45
C THR A 362 1.10 -14.10 -46.96
N VAL A 363 0.33 -13.07 -46.59
CA VAL A 363 0.00 -12.77 -45.19
C VAL A 363 -1.28 -13.52 -44.80
N GLU A 364 -1.18 -14.82 -44.54
CA GLU A 364 -2.25 -15.57 -43.85
C GLU A 364 -2.26 -15.21 -42.35
N ALA A 365 -2.81 -14.05 -42.02
CA ALA A 365 -3.01 -13.69 -40.62
C ALA A 365 -4.16 -14.50 -40.03
N LYS A 366 -3.83 -15.57 -39.29
CA LYS A 366 -4.80 -16.30 -38.45
C LYS A 366 -5.61 -15.31 -37.62
N LYS A 367 -6.95 -15.43 -37.69
CA LYS A 367 -7.87 -14.50 -37.04
C LYS A 367 -7.56 -14.40 -35.54
N PRO A 368 -7.28 -13.21 -35.00
CA PRO A 368 -6.90 -13.07 -33.60
C PRO A 368 -8.10 -13.39 -32.70
N ILE A 369 -7.87 -14.28 -31.73
CA ILE A 369 -8.83 -14.61 -30.69
C ILE A 369 -8.71 -13.54 -29.60
N VAL A 370 -9.71 -12.69 -29.49
CA VAL A 370 -9.75 -11.57 -28.54
C VAL A 370 -11.10 -11.49 -27.86
N VAL A 371 -11.11 -10.93 -26.66
CA VAL A 371 -12.35 -10.56 -25.97
C VAL A 371 -13.16 -9.61 -26.86
N LYS A 372 -14.45 -9.90 -26.99
CA LYS A 372 -15.39 -8.97 -27.62
C LYS A 372 -15.98 -8.10 -26.52
N TYR A 373 -16.25 -6.85 -26.86
CA TYR A 373 -16.65 -5.85 -25.88
C TYR A 373 -17.63 -4.86 -26.52
N GLY A 374 -18.35 -4.14 -25.66
CA GLY A 374 -19.37 -3.18 -26.07
C GLY A 374 -20.75 -3.84 -26.06
N LEU A 375 -21.75 -3.06 -25.64
CA LEU A 375 -23.09 -3.57 -25.37
C LEU A 375 -23.69 -4.22 -26.62
N ASN A 376 -23.85 -3.46 -27.71
CA ASN A 376 -24.50 -3.91 -28.95
C ASN A 376 -23.78 -5.11 -29.60
N HIS A 377 -22.46 -5.15 -29.51
CA HIS A 377 -21.68 -6.24 -30.11
C HIS A 377 -21.83 -7.53 -29.29
N VAL A 378 -21.76 -7.44 -27.96
CA VAL A 378 -21.93 -8.60 -27.09
C VAL A 378 -23.36 -9.14 -27.16
N THR A 379 -24.36 -8.26 -27.27
CA THR A 379 -25.77 -8.67 -27.33
C THR A 379 -26.08 -9.45 -28.60
N TYR A 380 -25.58 -8.97 -29.74
CA TYR A 380 -25.63 -9.72 -30.99
C TYR A 380 -24.98 -11.11 -30.87
N LEU A 381 -23.82 -11.22 -30.19
CA LEU A 381 -23.15 -12.51 -30.00
C LEU A 381 -23.91 -13.46 -29.05
N ILE A 382 -24.67 -12.93 -28.09
CA ILE A 382 -25.54 -13.72 -27.21
C ILE A 382 -26.75 -14.26 -28.00
N GLU A 383 -27.40 -13.40 -28.80
CA GLU A 383 -28.53 -13.79 -29.63
C GLU A 383 -28.17 -14.85 -30.68
N GLN A 384 -26.92 -14.81 -31.16
CA GLN A 384 -26.38 -15.79 -32.09
C GLN A 384 -25.82 -17.05 -31.39
N SER A 385 -25.91 -17.13 -30.06
CA SER A 385 -25.32 -18.21 -29.23
C SER A 385 -23.82 -18.44 -29.50
N LYS A 386 -23.10 -17.40 -29.92
CA LYS A 386 -21.65 -17.43 -30.20
C LYS A 386 -20.81 -17.08 -28.98
N ALA A 387 -21.41 -16.47 -27.97
CA ALA A 387 -20.76 -16.15 -26.71
C ALA A 387 -20.72 -17.39 -25.80
N GLN A 388 -19.52 -17.80 -25.36
CA GLN A 388 -19.35 -18.89 -24.40
C GLN A 388 -19.48 -18.41 -22.95
N LEU A 389 -19.00 -17.19 -22.68
CA LEU A 389 -19.11 -16.54 -21.37
C LEU A 389 -19.33 -15.05 -21.56
N VAL A 390 -20.27 -14.49 -20.78
CA VAL A 390 -20.54 -13.05 -20.72
C VAL A 390 -20.20 -12.51 -19.32
N VAL A 391 -19.45 -11.41 -19.29
CA VAL A 391 -19.03 -10.72 -18.06
C VAL A 391 -19.68 -9.34 -18.02
N ILE A 392 -20.51 -9.10 -17.01
CA ILE A 392 -21.30 -7.88 -16.85
C ILE A 392 -20.75 -7.06 -15.67
N ALA A 393 -20.57 -5.76 -15.84
CA ALA A 393 -20.22 -4.88 -14.73
C ALA A 393 -21.43 -4.58 -13.82
N HIS A 394 -21.21 -4.53 -12.51
CA HIS A 394 -22.27 -4.23 -11.53
C HIS A 394 -22.64 -2.74 -11.38
N ASP A 395 -21.79 -1.83 -11.86
CA ASP A 395 -21.78 -0.38 -11.55
C ASP A 395 -21.94 0.50 -12.80
N VAL A 396 -22.67 0.00 -13.80
CA VAL A 396 -23.03 0.76 -15.01
C VAL A 396 -24.06 1.84 -14.64
N ASP A 397 -23.88 3.03 -15.20
CA ASP A 397 -24.76 4.19 -15.03
C ASP A 397 -24.89 4.78 -16.45
N PRO A 398 -26.08 4.79 -17.07
CA PRO A 398 -27.39 4.31 -16.59
C PRO A 398 -27.51 2.78 -16.47
N ILE A 399 -28.28 2.28 -15.50
CA ILE A 399 -28.41 0.84 -15.20
C ILE A 399 -29.31 0.09 -16.19
N GLU A 400 -30.19 0.82 -16.86
CA GLU A 400 -31.12 0.40 -17.90
C GLU A 400 -30.40 -0.28 -19.06
N LEU A 401 -29.14 0.09 -19.31
CA LEU A 401 -28.31 -0.50 -20.35
C LEU A 401 -27.98 -1.97 -20.10
N VAL A 402 -27.93 -2.41 -18.85
CA VAL A 402 -27.49 -3.78 -18.51
C VAL A 402 -28.55 -4.61 -17.77
N VAL A 403 -29.63 -3.99 -17.29
CA VAL A 403 -30.64 -4.66 -16.46
C VAL A 403 -31.27 -5.89 -17.12
N TRP A 404 -31.39 -5.88 -18.43
CA TRP A 404 -32.00 -6.94 -19.23
C TRP A 404 -31.02 -8.03 -19.67
N LEU A 405 -29.70 -7.79 -19.61
CA LEU A 405 -28.69 -8.74 -20.07
C LEU A 405 -28.74 -10.10 -19.34
N PRO A 406 -28.87 -10.18 -18.00
CA PRO A 406 -28.97 -11.47 -17.32
C PRO A 406 -30.17 -12.30 -17.80
N ALA A 407 -31.29 -11.65 -18.09
CA ALA A 407 -32.48 -12.33 -18.61
C ALA A 407 -32.26 -12.84 -20.05
N LEU A 408 -31.60 -12.05 -20.89
CA LEU A 408 -31.22 -12.47 -22.25
C LEU A 408 -30.25 -13.66 -22.20
N CYS A 409 -29.19 -13.58 -21.40
CA CYS A 409 -28.22 -14.67 -21.26
C CYS A 409 -28.88 -15.97 -20.80
N ARG A 410 -29.82 -15.90 -19.84
CA ARG A 410 -30.57 -17.09 -19.42
C ARG A 410 -31.48 -17.63 -20.53
N LYS A 411 -32.18 -16.77 -21.27
CA LYS A 411 -33.06 -17.20 -22.38
C LYS A 411 -32.28 -17.93 -23.48
N MET A 412 -31.05 -17.49 -23.76
CA MET A 412 -30.15 -18.10 -24.74
C MET A 412 -29.25 -19.19 -24.13
N GLU A 413 -29.46 -19.55 -22.85
CA GLU A 413 -28.67 -20.53 -22.10
C GLU A 413 -27.15 -20.24 -22.04
N VAL A 414 -26.76 -18.98 -22.22
CA VAL A 414 -25.36 -18.54 -22.16
C VAL A 414 -24.96 -18.30 -20.69
N PRO A 415 -23.84 -18.90 -20.22
CA PRO A 415 -23.29 -18.60 -18.90
C PRO A 415 -22.91 -17.13 -18.76
N TYR A 416 -23.36 -16.49 -17.69
CA TYR A 416 -23.03 -15.10 -17.42
C TYR A 416 -22.55 -14.90 -15.97
N CYS A 417 -21.71 -13.89 -15.76
CA CYS A 417 -21.29 -13.50 -14.43
C CYS A 417 -21.36 -11.97 -14.26
N ILE A 418 -21.66 -11.54 -13.04
CA ILE A 418 -21.65 -10.13 -12.66
C ILE A 418 -20.39 -9.86 -11.84
N VAL A 419 -19.56 -8.92 -12.27
CA VAL A 419 -18.25 -8.63 -11.67
C VAL A 419 -18.20 -7.19 -11.13
N LYS A 420 -17.41 -7.00 -10.07
CA LYS A 420 -17.20 -5.68 -9.47
C LYS A 420 -16.24 -4.82 -10.30
N GLY A 421 -16.73 -3.66 -10.72
CA GLY A 421 -15.96 -2.55 -11.28
C GLY A 421 -15.91 -2.55 -12.81
N LYS A 422 -16.68 -1.68 -13.45
CA LYS A 422 -16.64 -1.42 -14.90
C LYS A 422 -15.28 -0.89 -15.37
N SER A 423 -14.54 -0.20 -14.49
CA SER A 423 -13.18 0.26 -14.79
C SER A 423 -12.19 -0.90 -14.89
N ARG A 424 -12.39 -1.97 -14.09
CA ARG A 424 -11.55 -3.18 -14.14
C ARG A 424 -11.77 -3.95 -15.44
N LEU A 425 -13.02 -4.04 -15.92
CA LEU A 425 -13.31 -4.56 -17.26
C LEU A 425 -12.71 -3.67 -18.37
N GLY A 426 -12.79 -2.35 -18.20
CA GLY A 426 -12.23 -1.38 -19.14
C GLY A 426 -10.72 -1.53 -19.33
N SER A 427 -9.99 -1.77 -18.23
CA SER A 427 -8.53 -1.96 -18.25
C SER A 427 -8.08 -3.11 -19.17
N ILE A 428 -8.85 -4.20 -19.24
CA ILE A 428 -8.56 -5.33 -20.15
C ILE A 428 -8.58 -4.85 -21.61
N VAL A 429 -9.54 -4.01 -21.95
CA VAL A 429 -9.80 -3.53 -23.32
C VAL A 429 -9.06 -2.24 -23.65
N HIS A 430 -8.20 -1.75 -22.74
CA HIS A 430 -7.49 -0.49 -22.91
C HIS A 430 -8.44 0.73 -23.05
N LYS A 431 -9.57 0.67 -22.36
CA LYS A 431 -10.57 1.76 -22.26
C LYS A 431 -10.78 2.18 -20.80
N LYS A 432 -11.25 3.40 -20.59
CA LYS A 432 -11.57 3.90 -19.23
C LYS A 432 -12.61 3.02 -18.52
N THR A 433 -13.62 2.56 -19.26
CA THR A 433 -14.68 1.68 -18.75
C THR A 433 -15.15 0.72 -19.84
N ALA A 434 -15.63 -0.44 -19.42
CA ALA A 434 -16.40 -1.35 -20.26
C ALA A 434 -17.59 -1.88 -19.47
N SER A 435 -18.78 -1.85 -20.06
CA SER A 435 -20.01 -2.35 -19.41
C SER A 435 -20.10 -3.87 -19.45
N VAL A 436 -19.71 -4.47 -20.59
CA VAL A 436 -19.82 -5.90 -20.87
C VAL A 436 -18.62 -6.37 -21.68
N LEU A 437 -18.14 -7.58 -21.38
CA LEU A 437 -17.15 -8.33 -22.16
C LEU A 437 -17.71 -9.72 -22.45
N CYS A 438 -17.30 -10.34 -23.55
CA CYS A 438 -17.56 -11.75 -23.78
C CYS A 438 -16.39 -12.47 -24.44
N LEU A 439 -16.30 -13.78 -24.20
CA LEU A 439 -15.42 -14.70 -24.90
C LEU A 439 -16.27 -15.50 -25.89
N THR A 440 -15.89 -15.47 -27.17
CA THR A 440 -16.54 -16.28 -28.22
C THR A 440 -15.82 -17.60 -28.46
N THR A 441 -14.50 -17.58 -28.33
CA THR A 441 -13.66 -18.76 -28.46
C THR A 441 -12.46 -18.59 -27.54
N VAL A 442 -11.94 -19.71 -27.05
CA VAL A 442 -10.80 -19.82 -26.14
C VAL A 442 -9.78 -20.75 -26.81
N LYS A 443 -8.49 -20.50 -26.60
CA LYS A 443 -7.44 -21.40 -27.08
C LYS A 443 -7.52 -22.74 -26.38
N ASN A 444 -6.96 -23.78 -27.00
CA ASN A 444 -7.01 -25.13 -26.43
C ASN A 444 -6.28 -25.23 -25.08
N GLU A 445 -5.16 -24.50 -24.91
CA GLU A 445 -4.37 -24.43 -23.67
C GLU A 445 -5.20 -23.97 -22.46
N ASP A 446 -6.11 -23.01 -22.66
CA ASP A 446 -6.90 -22.40 -21.58
C ASP A 446 -8.27 -23.09 -21.39
N LYS A 447 -8.61 -24.06 -22.24
CA LYS A 447 -9.96 -24.65 -22.29
C LYS A 447 -10.33 -25.38 -20.99
N LEU A 448 -9.36 -26.05 -20.35
CA LEU A 448 -9.56 -26.75 -19.09
C LEU A 448 -9.87 -25.76 -17.95
N GLU A 449 -9.07 -24.70 -17.82
CA GLU A 449 -9.28 -23.65 -16.81
C GLU A 449 -10.60 -22.92 -17.04
N PHE A 450 -10.90 -22.62 -18.31
CA PHE A 450 -12.14 -21.97 -18.70
C PHE A 450 -13.38 -22.79 -18.33
N SER A 451 -13.34 -24.11 -18.54
CA SER A 451 -14.45 -25.01 -18.20
C SER A 451 -14.73 -25.01 -16.68
N LYS A 452 -13.67 -25.04 -15.85
CA LYS A 452 -13.80 -24.92 -14.38
C LYS A 452 -14.43 -23.60 -13.96
N VAL A 453 -14.01 -22.50 -14.58
CA VAL A 453 -14.56 -21.16 -14.31
C VAL A 453 -16.03 -21.08 -14.76
N LEU A 454 -16.36 -21.64 -15.93
CA LEU A 454 -17.72 -21.70 -16.45
C LEU A 454 -18.67 -22.45 -15.53
N GLU A 455 -18.28 -23.64 -15.07
CA GLU A 455 -19.09 -24.47 -14.18
C GLU A 455 -19.38 -23.74 -12.85
N ALA A 456 -18.34 -23.16 -12.24
CA ALA A 456 -18.49 -22.36 -11.04
C ALA A 456 -19.38 -21.12 -11.23
N ILE A 457 -19.33 -20.49 -12.42
CA ILE A 457 -20.18 -19.35 -12.76
C ILE A 457 -21.63 -19.79 -12.96
N LYS A 458 -21.87 -20.87 -13.71
CA LYS A 458 -23.20 -21.40 -14.00
C LYS A 458 -23.95 -21.75 -12.71
N ALA A 459 -23.28 -22.43 -11.78
CA ALA A 459 -23.80 -22.78 -10.46
C ALA A 459 -24.11 -21.55 -9.57
N ASN A 460 -23.48 -20.40 -9.83
CA ASN A 460 -23.67 -19.18 -9.03
C ASN A 460 -24.72 -18.23 -9.60
N PHE A 461 -24.90 -18.20 -10.92
CA PHE A 461 -25.75 -17.24 -11.62
C PHE A 461 -26.91 -17.89 -12.35
N ASN A 462 -26.63 -18.68 -13.40
CA ASN A 462 -27.65 -19.25 -14.28
C ASN A 462 -28.61 -20.18 -13.52
N ASP A 463 -28.08 -21.14 -12.76
CA ASP A 463 -28.88 -22.15 -12.06
C ASP A 463 -29.69 -21.54 -10.91
N LYS A 464 -29.17 -20.47 -10.30
CA LYS A 464 -29.81 -19.74 -9.18
C LYS A 464 -30.73 -18.59 -9.64
N PHE A 465 -30.94 -18.42 -10.94
CA PHE A 465 -31.63 -17.23 -11.45
C PHE A 465 -33.10 -17.15 -11.01
N ASP A 466 -33.81 -18.28 -10.83
CA ASP A 466 -35.20 -18.25 -10.36
C ASP A 466 -35.32 -17.74 -8.93
N GLU A 467 -34.37 -18.09 -8.07
CA GLU A 467 -34.30 -17.51 -6.73
C GLU A 467 -33.96 -16.03 -6.80
N VAL A 468 -33.01 -15.65 -7.65
CA VAL A 468 -32.57 -14.25 -7.79
C VAL A 468 -33.72 -13.37 -8.25
N ARG A 469 -34.57 -13.85 -9.17
CA ARG A 469 -35.76 -13.13 -9.66
C ARG A 469 -36.80 -12.89 -8.58
N LYS A 470 -36.85 -13.71 -7.52
CA LYS A 470 -37.78 -13.57 -6.39
C LYS A 470 -37.20 -12.76 -5.23
N LYS A 471 -35.87 -12.63 -5.15
CA LYS A 471 -35.16 -11.97 -4.05
C LYS A 471 -35.18 -10.44 -4.21
N TRP A 472 -36.05 -9.79 -3.45
CA TRP A 472 -36.08 -8.34 -3.31
C TRP A 472 -34.88 -7.84 -2.49
N GLY A 473 -34.36 -6.67 -2.89
CA GLY A 473 -33.27 -6.01 -2.18
C GLY A 473 -33.74 -4.86 -1.30
N GLY A 474 -32.81 -4.35 -0.48
CA GLY A 474 -33.04 -3.15 0.33
C GLY A 474 -33.99 -3.41 1.51
N GLY A 475 -34.78 -2.41 1.89
CA GLY A 475 -35.64 -2.47 3.08
C GLY A 475 -34.90 -2.51 4.42
N VAL A 476 -33.58 -2.26 4.43
CA VAL A 476 -32.76 -2.31 5.64
C VAL A 476 -32.82 -0.96 6.33
N MET A 477 -33.32 -0.90 7.57
CA MET A 477 -33.39 0.34 8.34
C MET A 477 -32.01 0.85 8.82
N GLY A 478 -31.95 2.11 9.27
CA GLY A 478 -30.70 2.68 9.77
C GLY A 478 -30.28 2.09 11.12
N SER A 479 -28.97 2.04 11.39
CA SER A 479 -28.42 1.46 12.62
C SER A 479 -29.00 2.06 13.90
N LYS A 480 -29.23 3.39 13.94
CA LYS A 480 -29.88 4.06 15.08
C LYS A 480 -31.32 3.56 15.32
N SER A 481 -32.07 3.34 14.23
CA SER A 481 -33.45 2.85 14.30
C SER A 481 -33.50 1.36 14.65
N GLN A 482 -32.60 0.54 14.08
CA GLN A 482 -32.45 -0.87 14.43
C GLN A 482 -32.08 -1.04 15.91
N ALA A 483 -31.14 -0.24 16.43
CA ALA A 483 -30.74 -0.27 17.83
C ALA A 483 -31.90 0.11 18.77
N LYS A 484 -32.67 1.16 18.42
CA LYS A 484 -33.87 1.55 19.19
C LYS A 484 -34.91 0.43 19.24
N THR A 485 -35.16 -0.20 18.10
CA THR A 485 -36.15 -1.30 17.99
C THR A 485 -35.69 -2.52 18.78
N LYS A 486 -34.42 -2.91 18.63
CA LYS A 486 -33.81 -4.02 19.40
C LYS A 486 -33.79 -3.75 20.91
N ALA A 487 -33.56 -2.51 21.33
CA ALA A 487 -33.65 -2.14 22.75
C ALA A 487 -35.08 -2.27 23.29
N ARG A 488 -36.08 -1.87 22.50
CA ARG A 488 -37.49 -2.04 22.84
C ARG A 488 -37.89 -3.52 22.92
N GLU A 489 -37.50 -4.33 21.92
CA GLU A 489 -37.76 -5.77 21.91
C GLU A 489 -37.19 -6.47 23.15
N ARG A 490 -35.95 -6.11 23.54
CA ARG A 490 -35.34 -6.64 24.76
C ARG A 490 -36.12 -6.28 26.02
N LEU A 491 -36.68 -5.08 26.08
CA LEU A 491 -37.44 -4.61 27.24
C LEU A 491 -38.77 -5.36 27.34
N ILE A 492 -39.49 -5.50 26.22
CA ILE A 492 -40.73 -6.29 26.15
C ILE A 492 -40.47 -7.76 26.48
N ALA A 493 -39.39 -8.35 25.96
CA ALA A 493 -39.03 -9.73 26.26
C ALA A 493 -38.71 -9.93 27.75
N LYS A 494 -38.05 -8.97 28.37
CA LYS A 494 -37.77 -8.98 29.81
C LYS A 494 -39.07 -8.89 30.62
N GLU A 495 -39.98 -8.00 30.25
CA GLU A 495 -41.28 -7.84 30.90
C GLU A 495 -42.14 -9.10 30.77
N ALA A 496 -42.21 -9.70 29.58
CA ALA A 496 -42.94 -10.94 29.35
C ALA A 496 -42.35 -12.11 30.15
N ALA A 497 -41.03 -12.23 30.23
CA ALA A 497 -40.36 -13.26 31.02
C ALA A 497 -40.66 -13.10 32.52
N GLN A 498 -40.65 -11.86 33.04
CA GLN A 498 -41.00 -11.56 34.43
C GLN A 498 -42.48 -11.84 34.75
N ARG A 499 -43.37 -11.80 33.75
CA ARG A 499 -44.80 -12.08 33.92
C ARG A 499 -45.12 -13.57 33.89
N LEU A 500 -44.25 -14.38 33.29
CA LEU A 500 -44.40 -15.84 33.17
C LEU A 500 -43.84 -16.60 34.38
N THR A 501 -42.88 -16.01 35.10
CA THR A 501 -42.38 -16.45 36.41
C THR A 501 -43.21 -15.87 37.52
#